data_AF-A0A9Q8ZC11-F1
#
_entry.id   AF-A0A9Q8ZC11-F1
#
_cell.length_a   1.000
_cell.length_b   1.000
_cell.length_c   1.000
_cell.angle_alpha   90.00
_cell.angle_beta   90.00
_cell.angle_gamma   90.00
#
_symmetry.space_group_name_H-M   'P 1'
#
loop_
_entity.id
_entity.type
_entity.pdbx_description
1 polymer ?
#
loop_
_entity_poly.entity_id
_entity_poly.type
_entity_poly.pdbx_seq_one_letter_code
_entity_poly.pdbx_strand_id
1 'polypeptide(L)'
;MHVTLKVADHGSKAFRYMKATLIQALLEGTSPSSARFSKGIIQSSFSKHAFENSHLVPSSNGFVKAALNAYNHHHHLTIRPDDVWFAILSQLSFSNAEALRDHFVSHQGQKELRVKEVGTIQSVDMGALARRMTALI
;
A
#
# COMPACT_ATOMS: atom_id res chain seq x y z
N MET A 1 26.14 26.95 -9.61
CA MET A 1 24.70 27.29 -9.72
C MET A 1 24.09 27.14 -8.33
N HIS A 2 23.60 28.23 -7.72
CA HIS A 2 23.01 28.21 -6.39
C HIS A 2 21.48 28.29 -6.54
N VAL A 3 20.77 27.24 -6.12
CA VAL A 3 19.30 27.22 -6.16
C VAL A 3 18.80 27.83 -4.85
N THR A 4 18.20 29.02 -4.92
CA THR A 4 17.58 29.66 -3.76
C THR A 4 16.12 29.22 -3.69
N LEU A 5 15.77 28.44 -2.67
CA LEU A 5 14.39 28.04 -2.43
C LEU A 5 13.70 29.11 -1.60
N LYS A 6 12.63 29.71 -2.14
CA LYS A 6 11.80 30.66 -1.38
C LYS A 6 10.85 29.86 -0.49
N VAL A 7 11.13 29.83 0.81
CA VAL A 7 10.28 29.16 1.81
C VAL A 7 9.05 30.04 2.08
N ALA A 8 7.91 29.42 2.38
CA ALA A 8 6.70 30.17 2.73
C ALA A 8 6.85 30.88 4.08
N ASP A 9 6.33 32.10 4.18
CA ASP A 9 6.41 32.94 5.38
C ASP A 9 5.39 32.54 6.46
N HIS A 10 4.76 31.36 6.34
CA HIS A 10 3.73 30.88 7.26
C HIS A 10 3.95 29.41 7.64
N GLY A 11 3.41 29.05 8.81
CA GLY A 11 3.48 27.68 9.32
C GLY A 11 2.60 26.68 8.56
N SER A 12 2.72 25.42 8.99
CA SER A 12 1.90 24.30 8.54
C SER A 12 0.41 24.54 8.80
N LYS A 13 -0.45 24.21 7.83
CA LYS A 13 -1.91 24.28 8.00
C LYS A 13 -2.39 23.10 8.84
N ALA A 14 -3.46 23.28 9.62
CA ALA A 14 -4.07 22.20 10.40
C ALA A 14 -4.49 21.01 9.51
N PHE A 15 -4.25 19.79 9.97
CA PHE A 15 -4.64 18.57 9.28
C PHE A 15 -6.12 18.25 9.57
N ARG A 16 -6.99 18.31 8.55
CA ARG A 16 -8.47 18.27 8.72
C ARG A 16 -9.14 17.02 8.13
N TYR A 17 -8.39 16.04 7.65
CA TYR A 17 -8.98 14.85 7.03
C TYR A 17 -9.56 13.91 8.09
N MET A 18 -10.72 13.30 7.77
CA MET A 18 -11.36 12.36 8.67
C MET A 18 -10.56 11.07 8.78
N LYS A 19 -10.36 10.64 10.03
CA LYS A 19 -9.69 9.40 10.39
C LYS A 19 -10.63 8.21 10.24
N ALA A 20 -10.14 7.12 9.66
CA ALA A 20 -10.83 5.84 9.70
C ALA A 20 -10.77 5.25 11.13
N THR A 21 -11.88 4.69 11.60
CA THR A 21 -11.98 4.05 12.92
C THR A 21 -11.84 2.53 12.83
N LEU A 22 -12.13 1.96 11.67
CA LEU A 22 -12.14 0.52 11.42
C LEU A 22 -11.52 0.22 10.06
N ILE A 23 -11.01 -0.99 9.90
CA ILE A 23 -10.38 -1.45 8.65
C ILE A 23 -11.37 -1.42 7.50
N GLN A 24 -12.62 -1.79 7.74
CA GLN A 24 -13.67 -1.75 6.72
C GLN A 24 -13.90 -0.32 6.20
N ALA A 25 -13.95 0.67 7.10
CA ALA A 25 -14.07 2.07 6.72
C ALA A 25 -12.83 2.58 5.97
N LEU A 26 -11.64 2.06 6.31
CA LEU A 26 -10.40 2.36 5.58
C LEU A 26 -10.45 1.79 4.15
N LEU A 27 -10.92 0.55 3.97
CA LEU A 27 -11.08 -0.09 2.66
C LEU A 27 -12.13 0.64 1.81
N GLU A 28 -13.29 0.94 2.40
CA GLU A 28 -14.37 1.66 1.72
C GLU A 28 -13.95 3.05 1.26
N GLY A 29 -13.23 3.79 2.09
CA GLY A 29 -12.77 5.12 1.72
C GLY A 29 -11.59 5.13 0.73
N THR A 30 -10.80 4.06 0.67
CA THR A 30 -9.68 3.94 -0.29
C THR A 30 -10.15 3.48 -1.66
N SER A 31 -11.00 2.44 -1.70
CA SER A 31 -11.56 1.89 -2.92
C SER A 31 -13.01 1.40 -2.69
N PRO A 32 -14.02 2.25 -2.93
CA PRO A 32 -15.42 1.88 -2.76
C PRO A 32 -15.85 0.70 -3.64
N SER A 33 -15.32 0.62 -4.87
CA SER A 33 -15.61 -0.47 -5.80
C SER A 33 -15.07 -1.80 -5.27
N SER A 34 -13.81 -1.84 -4.85
CA SER A 34 -13.20 -3.05 -4.27
C SER A 34 -13.91 -3.47 -2.99
N ALA A 35 -14.27 -2.53 -2.12
CA ALA A 35 -15.02 -2.82 -0.90
C ALA A 35 -16.35 -3.52 -1.21
N ARG A 36 -17.10 -3.01 -2.19
CA ARG A 36 -18.41 -3.57 -2.60
C ARG A 36 -18.31 -5.00 -3.13
N PHE A 37 -17.23 -5.33 -3.85
CA PHE A 37 -17.04 -6.66 -4.42
C PHE A 37 -16.27 -7.61 -3.49
N SER A 38 -15.74 -7.12 -2.38
CA SER A 38 -15.04 -7.94 -1.40
C SER A 38 -16.03 -8.73 -0.54
N LYS A 39 -15.76 -10.03 -0.33
CA LYS A 39 -16.54 -10.89 0.60
C LYS A 39 -16.10 -10.75 2.05
N GLY A 40 -15.04 -9.97 2.30
CA GLY A 40 -14.46 -9.77 3.62
C GLY A 40 -12.96 -9.57 3.55
N ILE A 41 -12.40 -9.12 4.67
CA ILE A 41 -10.96 -8.92 4.85
C ILE A 41 -10.38 -10.19 5.47
N ILE A 42 -9.44 -10.81 4.77
CA ILE A 42 -8.78 -12.05 5.21
C ILE A 42 -7.75 -11.74 6.31
N GLN A 43 -6.85 -10.81 6.02
CA GLN A 43 -5.83 -10.32 6.94
C GLN A 43 -5.58 -8.83 6.71
N SER A 44 -5.11 -8.16 7.75
CA SER A 44 -4.79 -6.73 7.72
C SER A 44 -3.57 -6.47 8.59
N SER A 45 -2.66 -5.63 8.11
CA SER A 45 -1.55 -5.09 8.91
C SER A 45 -2.02 -4.03 9.91
N PHE A 46 -3.22 -3.49 9.73
CA PHE A 46 -3.81 -2.52 10.64
C PHE A 46 -4.50 -3.21 11.81
N SER A 47 -3.88 -3.13 12.99
CA SER A 47 -4.49 -3.55 14.25
C SER A 47 -5.43 -2.47 14.80
N LYS A 48 -6.27 -2.82 15.79
CA LYS A 48 -7.10 -1.82 16.51
C LYS A 48 -6.24 -0.68 17.09
N HIS A 49 -5.08 -1.02 17.66
CA HIS A 49 -4.13 -0.03 18.18
C HIS A 49 -3.56 0.90 17.12
N ALA A 50 -3.44 0.48 15.86
CA ALA A 50 -3.04 1.37 14.78
C ALA A 50 -4.06 2.51 14.58
N PHE A 51 -5.35 2.19 14.72
CA PHE A 51 -6.42 3.20 14.68
C PHE A 51 -6.55 4.01 15.96
N GLU A 52 -5.94 3.62 17.08
CA GLU A 52 -5.90 4.44 18.30
C GLU A 52 -4.73 5.43 18.20
N ASN A 53 -3.55 4.90 17.91
CA ASN A 53 -2.28 5.63 18.00
C ASN A 53 -1.93 6.45 16.76
N SER A 54 -2.56 6.19 15.60
CA SER A 54 -2.25 6.88 14.34
C SER A 54 -3.48 7.52 13.72
N HIS A 55 -3.28 8.61 12.96
CA HIS A 55 -4.33 9.27 12.20
C HIS A 55 -4.41 8.72 10.77
N LEU A 56 -4.98 7.53 10.64
CA LEU A 56 -5.11 6.82 9.37
C LEU A 56 -6.25 7.41 8.54
N VAL A 57 -5.93 7.95 7.36
CA VAL A 57 -6.90 8.56 6.45
C VAL A 57 -7.04 7.71 5.20
N PRO A 58 -8.25 7.26 4.86
CA PRO A 58 -8.48 6.58 3.60
C PRO A 58 -8.32 7.56 2.44
N SER A 59 -7.60 7.15 1.39
CA SER A 59 -7.41 7.97 0.20
C SER A 59 -7.15 7.12 -1.03
N SER A 60 -7.90 7.35 -2.10
CA SER A 60 -7.56 6.82 -3.42
C SER A 60 -6.29 7.49 -3.93
N ASN A 61 -5.34 6.72 -4.47
CA ASN A 61 -4.00 7.20 -4.84
C ASN A 61 -3.27 7.88 -3.68
N GLY A 62 -3.33 7.25 -2.49
CA GLY A 62 -2.83 7.82 -1.24
C GLY A 62 -1.39 8.30 -1.28
N PHE A 63 -0.50 7.62 -2.01
CA PHE A 63 0.89 8.06 -2.18
C PHE A 63 1.01 9.45 -2.82
N VAL A 64 0.40 9.64 -3.99
CA VAL A 64 0.46 10.91 -4.74
C VAL A 64 -0.30 12.01 -4.00
N LYS A 65 -1.49 11.70 -3.46
CA LYS A 65 -2.30 12.69 -2.75
C LYS A 65 -1.66 13.12 -1.44
N ALA A 66 -0.99 12.22 -0.71
CA ALA A 66 -0.25 12.58 0.50
C ALA A 66 0.89 13.55 0.18
N ALA A 67 1.67 13.27 -0.88
CA ALA A 67 2.74 14.16 -1.32
C ALA A 67 2.21 15.55 -1.72
N LEU A 68 1.14 15.58 -2.53
CA LEU A 68 0.50 16.83 -2.95
C LEU A 68 -0.08 17.62 -1.77
N ASN A 69 -0.75 16.94 -0.84
CA ASN A 69 -1.31 17.57 0.34
C ASN A 69 -0.22 18.15 1.23
N ALA A 70 0.86 17.39 1.46
CA ALA A 70 1.97 17.86 2.27
C ALA A 70 2.65 19.08 1.65
N TYR A 71 2.85 19.09 0.33
CA TYR A 71 3.35 20.24 -0.40
C TYR A 71 2.44 21.46 -0.27
N ASN A 72 1.14 21.33 -0.56
CA ASN A 72 0.17 22.43 -0.57
C ASN A 72 -0.15 23.02 0.82
N HIS A 73 0.08 22.23 1.87
CA HIS A 73 -0.25 22.61 3.25
C HIS A 73 0.97 22.78 4.14
N HIS A 74 2.18 22.70 3.57
CA HIS A 74 3.47 22.79 4.27
C HIS A 74 3.60 21.77 5.41
N HIS A 75 3.14 20.54 5.16
CA HIS A 75 3.31 19.44 6.11
C HIS A 75 4.66 18.77 5.89
N HIS A 76 5.24 18.24 6.97
CA HIS A 76 6.37 17.33 6.86
C HIS A 76 5.90 16.03 6.18
N LEU A 77 6.59 15.66 5.11
CA LEU A 77 6.33 14.43 4.37
C LEU A 77 7.43 13.41 4.69
N THR A 78 7.04 12.28 5.25
CA THR A 78 7.90 11.11 5.40
C THR A 78 7.36 9.99 4.53
N ILE A 79 8.21 9.47 3.64
CA ILE A 79 7.89 8.36 2.77
C ILE A 79 8.84 7.22 3.11
N ARG A 80 8.31 6.01 3.32
CA ARG A 80 9.16 4.84 3.52
C ARG A 80 9.71 4.42 2.15
N PRO A 81 10.99 4.03 2.04
CA PRO A 81 11.54 3.54 0.77
C PRO A 81 10.71 2.40 0.15
N ASP A 82 10.16 1.52 0.99
CA ASP A 82 9.30 0.43 0.54
C ASP A 82 8.05 0.92 -0.20
N ASP A 83 7.42 2.02 0.25
CA ASP A 83 6.22 2.57 -0.40
C ASP A 83 6.54 3.06 -1.83
N VAL A 84 7.75 3.56 -2.06
CA VAL A 84 8.23 3.97 -3.39
C VAL A 84 8.44 2.75 -4.28
N TRP A 85 9.11 1.72 -3.76
CA TRP A 85 9.34 0.49 -4.51
C TRP A 85 8.03 -0.23 -4.83
N PHE A 86 7.09 -0.30 -3.88
CA PHE A 86 5.75 -0.84 -4.13
C PHE A 86 4.99 -0.03 -5.18
N ALA A 87 5.07 1.30 -5.16
CA ALA A 87 4.44 2.13 -6.19
C ALA A 87 4.99 1.80 -7.59
N ILE A 88 6.32 1.73 -7.75
CA ILE A 88 6.97 1.38 -9.02
C ILE A 88 6.56 -0.03 -9.46
N LEU A 89 6.74 -1.02 -8.60
CA LEU A 89 6.45 -2.42 -8.90
C LEU A 89 4.98 -2.64 -9.28
N SER A 90 4.05 -1.93 -8.63
CA SER A 90 2.63 -2.02 -8.97
C SER A 90 2.38 -1.60 -10.42
N GLN A 91 2.97 -0.50 -10.89
CA GLN A 91 2.76 -0.01 -12.26
C GLN A 91 3.41 -0.95 -13.28
N LEU A 92 4.63 -1.44 -13.01
CA LEU A 92 5.31 -2.37 -13.91
C LEU A 92 4.59 -3.72 -14.01
N SER A 93 4.08 -4.21 -12.88
CA SER A 93 3.38 -5.51 -12.82
C SER A 93 2.00 -5.48 -13.47
N PHE A 94 1.30 -4.35 -13.48
CA PHE A 94 -0.06 -4.28 -14.05
C PHE A 94 -0.11 -3.77 -15.49
N SER A 95 0.75 -2.83 -15.88
CA SER A 95 0.65 -2.17 -17.18
C SER A 95 1.59 -2.75 -18.25
N ASN A 96 2.66 -3.43 -17.86
CA ASN A 96 3.66 -3.94 -18.82
C ASN A 96 4.22 -5.32 -18.41
N ALA A 97 3.37 -6.15 -17.79
CA ALA A 97 3.77 -7.40 -17.14
C ALA A 97 4.56 -8.34 -18.06
N GLU A 98 4.07 -8.56 -19.29
CA GLU A 98 4.70 -9.51 -20.21
C GLU A 98 5.99 -8.96 -20.83
N ALA A 99 6.06 -7.67 -21.16
CA ALA A 99 7.28 -7.10 -21.74
C ALA A 99 8.43 -7.01 -20.73
N LEU A 100 8.13 -6.96 -19.43
CA LEU A 100 9.13 -6.92 -18.37
C LEU A 100 9.29 -8.26 -17.65
N ARG A 101 8.59 -9.31 -18.10
CA ARG A 101 8.55 -10.63 -17.45
C ARG A 101 9.94 -11.19 -17.21
N ASP A 102 10.77 -11.19 -18.26
CA ASP A 102 12.11 -11.78 -18.24
C ASP A 102 13.07 -11.09 -17.25
N HIS A 103 12.72 -9.89 -16.76
CA HIS A 103 13.48 -9.21 -15.71
C HIS A 103 13.09 -9.63 -14.29
N PHE A 104 11.88 -10.15 -14.10
CA PHE A 104 11.33 -10.45 -12.78
C PHE A 104 11.16 -11.94 -12.50
N VAL A 105 10.98 -12.77 -13.53
CA VAL A 105 10.81 -14.22 -13.40
C VAL A 105 11.62 -14.99 -14.43
N SER A 106 12.12 -16.17 -14.04
CA SER A 106 12.96 -17.03 -14.88
C SER A 106 12.18 -17.99 -15.79
N HIS A 107 10.85 -17.91 -15.80
CA HIS A 107 9.98 -18.83 -16.54
C HIS A 107 9.06 -18.11 -17.54
N GLN A 108 8.84 -18.77 -18.67
CA GLN A 108 7.88 -18.34 -19.69
C GLN A 108 6.47 -18.79 -19.29
N GLY A 109 5.47 -17.93 -19.53
CA GLY A 109 4.08 -18.21 -19.16
C GLY A 109 3.90 -18.48 -17.66
N GLN A 110 2.81 -19.13 -17.26
CA GLN A 110 2.46 -19.30 -15.85
C GLN A 110 3.01 -20.63 -15.29
N LYS A 111 3.60 -20.59 -14.08
CA LYS A 111 4.03 -21.77 -13.31
C LYS A 111 3.09 -21.95 -12.12
N GLU A 112 2.40 -23.08 -12.06
CA GLU A 112 1.53 -23.40 -10.92
C GLU A 112 2.39 -23.80 -9.70
N LEU A 113 2.15 -23.14 -8.56
CA LEU A 113 2.78 -23.48 -7.28
C LEU A 113 1.73 -24.07 -6.33
N ARG A 114 2.07 -25.19 -5.68
CA ARG A 114 1.22 -25.82 -4.67
C ARG A 114 1.93 -25.86 -3.33
N VAL A 115 1.39 -25.13 -2.35
CA VAL A 115 1.85 -25.14 -0.96
C VAL A 115 0.70 -25.63 -0.08
N LYS A 116 1.02 -26.51 0.87
CA LYS A 116 0.05 -27.02 1.88
C LYS A 116 0.49 -26.52 3.25
N GLU A 117 -0.46 -26.06 4.04
CA GLU A 117 -0.23 -25.58 5.41
C GLU A 117 -1.46 -25.88 6.27
N VAL A 118 -1.27 -25.98 7.60
CA VAL A 118 -2.35 -26.24 8.54
C VAL A 118 -3.01 -24.93 8.98
N GLY A 119 -4.35 -24.85 8.90
CA GLY A 119 -5.12 -23.70 9.37
C GLY A 119 -6.34 -23.38 8.51
N THR A 120 -7.03 -22.29 8.85
CA THR A 120 -8.08 -21.70 8.01
C THR A 120 -7.52 -20.45 7.31
N ILE A 121 -8.28 -19.90 6.35
CA ILE A 121 -7.89 -18.67 5.65
C ILE A 121 -7.64 -17.49 6.61
N GLN A 122 -8.24 -17.51 7.80
CA GLN A 122 -8.10 -16.46 8.82
C GLN A 122 -6.96 -16.72 9.81
N SER A 123 -6.55 -17.98 10.01
CA SER A 123 -5.55 -18.35 11.02
C SER A 123 -4.19 -18.75 10.44
N VAL A 124 -4.11 -19.02 9.13
CA VAL A 124 -2.87 -19.44 8.48
C VAL A 124 -1.86 -18.28 8.39
N ASP A 125 -0.58 -18.59 8.59
CA ASP A 125 0.51 -17.63 8.40
C ASP A 125 0.79 -17.44 6.89
N MET A 126 0.24 -16.36 6.34
CA MET A 126 0.43 -15.99 4.94
C MET A 126 1.89 -15.64 4.61
N GLY A 127 2.67 -15.17 5.58
CA GLY A 127 4.09 -14.88 5.41
C GLY A 127 4.93 -16.15 5.32
N ALA A 128 4.61 -17.17 6.12
CA ALA A 128 5.20 -18.50 5.98
C ALA A 128 4.86 -19.14 4.63
N LEU A 129 3.60 -19.04 4.19
CA LEU A 129 3.16 -19.51 2.87
C LEU A 129 3.95 -18.81 1.74
N ALA A 130 4.05 -17.49 1.77
CA ALA A 130 4.80 -16.72 0.77
C ALA A 130 6.26 -17.16 0.69
N ARG A 131 6.94 -17.34 1.83
CA ARG A 131 8.33 -17.85 1.88
C ARG A 131 8.46 -19.26 1.29
N ARG A 132 7.51 -20.15 1.58
CA ARG A 132 7.50 -21.51 1.00
C ARG A 132 7.28 -21.46 -0.53
N MET A 133 6.46 -20.55 -1.04
CA MET A 133 6.28 -20.37 -2.48
C MET A 133 7.59 -19.95 -3.15
N THR A 134 8.38 -19.07 -2.52
CA THR A 134 9.71 -18.67 -3.02
C THR A 134 10.69 -19.84 -3.16
N ALA A 135 10.54 -20.91 -2.37
CA ALA A 135 11.37 -22.09 -2.50
C ALA A 135 10.99 -23.00 -3.69
N LEU A 136 9.86 -22.72 -4.36
CA LEU A 136 9.33 -23.51 -5.46
C LEU A 136 9.47 -22.84 -6.84
N ILE A 137 9.86 -21.56 -6.89
CA ILE A 137 10.01 -20.79 -8.12
C ILE A 137 11.34 -21.07 -8.81
#